data_AF-A0A960XQM8-F1
#
_entry.id   AF-A0A960XQM8-F1
#
_cell.length_a   1.000
_cell.length_b   1.000
_cell.length_c   1.000
_cell.angle_alpha   90.00
_cell.angle_beta   90.00
_cell.angle_gamma   90.00
#
_symmetry.space_group_name_H-M   'P 1'
#
loop_
_entity.id
_entity.type
_entity.pdbx_description
1 polymer ?
#
loop_
_entity_poly.entity_id
_entity_poly.type
_entity_poly.pdbx_seq_one_letter_code
_entity_poly.pdbx_strand_id
1 'polypeptide(L)'
;MEDDATSRRAARFGVFGDLPTRLLTHALPRVPWFLEPVLLRMWTGLFFLIAAGQRRAVAHNLRALHPAWGKTRAWWGAWRVFLHFAATYLDALRCETGTGDVDWEIEGLATFEDLASRKEGCILLTAHMGNYDLAAPMFSARFGRVLYAVRAPEREPEMQKIREEELRRKEAKHPNFRILYNTPDGMLGVELSRRLQEGAIVAVQGDRVMFDVSPMDCEVRPGLRMRLPKGPLFLARATGAPC
;
A
#
# COMPACT_ATOMS: atom_id res chain seq x y z
N MET A 1 35.79 5.47 -4.74
CA MET A 1 35.15 4.24 -5.26
C MET A 1 34.70 3.30 -4.13
N GLU A 2 35.34 3.34 -2.96
CA GLU A 2 34.91 2.62 -1.74
C GLU A 2 33.69 3.24 -1.04
N ASP A 3 33.55 4.58 -1.05
CA ASP A 3 32.39 5.26 -0.46
C ASP A 3 31.06 4.95 -1.17
N ASP A 4 31.07 4.78 -2.49
CA ASP A 4 29.87 4.43 -3.28
C ASP A 4 29.44 2.98 -3.03
N ALA A 5 30.39 2.05 -2.87
CA ALA A 5 30.09 0.66 -2.56
C ALA A 5 29.52 0.49 -1.14
N THR A 6 30.01 1.27 -0.18
CA THR A 6 29.58 1.21 1.22
C THR A 6 28.20 1.89 1.39
N SER A 7 27.97 3.01 0.71
CA SER A 7 26.66 3.68 0.60
C SER A 7 25.62 2.77 -0.06
N ARG A 8 25.95 2.10 -1.17
CA ARG A 8 25.06 1.13 -1.84
C ARG A 8 24.76 -0.08 -0.96
N ARG A 9 25.73 -0.62 -0.23
CA ARG A 9 25.47 -1.73 0.72
C ARG A 9 24.53 -1.27 1.84
N ALA A 10 24.75 -0.09 2.43
CA ALA A 10 23.88 0.46 3.46
C ALA A 10 22.45 0.70 2.96
N ALA A 11 22.28 1.17 1.71
CA ALA A 11 20.96 1.33 1.08
C ALA A 11 20.20 0.00 0.95
N ARG A 12 20.90 -1.09 0.59
CA ARG A 12 20.31 -2.43 0.45
C ARG A 12 19.90 -3.09 1.77
N PHE A 13 20.55 -2.72 2.88
CA PHE A 13 20.16 -3.14 4.24
C PHE A 13 19.18 -2.17 4.91
N GLY A 14 18.91 -1.02 4.29
CA GLY A 14 18.01 -0.01 4.83
C GLY A 14 16.54 -0.46 4.84
N VAL A 15 15.68 0.36 5.45
CA VAL A 15 14.22 0.15 5.50
C VAL A 15 13.60 0.07 4.10
N PHE A 16 14.27 0.63 3.09
CA PHE A 16 13.86 0.63 1.68
C PHE A 16 14.71 -0.32 0.82
N GLY A 17 15.59 -1.11 1.43
CA GLY A 17 16.50 -2.01 0.73
C GLY A 17 15.88 -3.37 0.41
N ASP A 18 16.54 -4.12 -0.48
CA ASP A 18 16.03 -5.38 -1.03
C ASP A 18 16.39 -6.63 -0.25
N LEU A 19 17.42 -6.57 0.59
CA LEU A 19 17.94 -7.75 1.29
C LEU A 19 16.94 -8.33 2.31
N PRO A 20 16.24 -7.53 3.15
CA PRO A 20 15.23 -8.06 4.05
C PRO A 20 14.11 -8.81 3.31
N THR A 21 13.63 -8.24 2.21
CA THR A 21 12.62 -8.84 1.33
C THR A 21 13.11 -10.17 0.77
N ARG A 22 14.31 -10.20 0.17
CA ARG A 22 14.89 -11.43 -0.40
C ARG A 22 15.09 -12.52 0.65
N LEU A 23 15.58 -12.16 1.83
CA LEU A 23 15.78 -13.10 2.93
C LEU A 23 14.44 -13.71 3.37
N LEU A 24 13.42 -12.86 3.55
CA LEU A 24 12.11 -13.30 3.99
C LEU A 24 11.45 -14.21 2.94
N THR A 25 11.43 -13.81 1.66
CA THR A 25 10.86 -14.61 0.58
C THR A 25 11.55 -15.97 0.43
N HIS A 26 12.87 -16.05 0.69
CA HIS A 26 13.59 -17.31 0.66
C HIS A 26 13.32 -18.17 1.91
N ALA A 27 13.32 -17.58 3.11
CA ALA A 27 13.16 -18.31 4.36
C ALA A 27 11.71 -18.79 4.58
N LEU A 28 10.73 -17.96 4.24
CA LEU A 28 9.32 -18.13 4.59
C LEU A 28 8.72 -19.49 4.20
N PRO A 29 8.94 -20.05 2.99
CA PRO A 29 8.40 -21.36 2.62
C PRO A 29 8.94 -22.53 3.45
N ARG A 30 10.06 -22.32 4.18
CA ARG A 30 10.75 -23.36 4.96
C ARG A 30 10.49 -23.25 6.46
N VAL A 31 9.93 -22.12 6.91
CA VAL A 31 9.64 -21.88 8.31
C VAL A 31 8.32 -22.58 8.67
N PRO A 32 8.31 -23.46 9.71
CA PRO A 32 7.09 -24.03 10.24
C PRO A 32 6.14 -22.94 10.74
N TRP A 33 4.85 -23.04 10.39
CA TRP A 33 3.85 -22.01 10.66
C TRP A 33 3.75 -21.60 12.14
N PHE A 34 3.95 -22.53 13.07
CA PHE A 34 3.87 -22.26 14.50
C PHE A 34 5.03 -21.40 15.04
N LEU A 35 6.15 -21.29 14.31
CA LEU A 35 7.25 -20.39 14.67
C LEU A 35 7.02 -18.96 14.18
N GLU A 36 6.12 -18.75 13.21
CA GLU A 36 5.87 -17.44 12.62
C GLU A 36 5.50 -16.37 13.65
N PRO A 37 4.60 -16.60 14.63
CA PRO A 37 4.25 -15.56 15.58
C PRO A 37 5.46 -15.10 16.42
N VAL A 38 6.40 -16.00 16.71
CA VAL A 38 7.62 -15.69 17.47
C VAL A 38 8.60 -14.93 16.58
N LEU A 39 8.86 -15.43 15.38
CA LEU A 39 9.78 -14.82 14.42
C LEU A 39 9.30 -13.43 13.98
N LEU A 40 7.99 -13.27 13.75
CA LEU A 40 7.36 -12.01 13.41
C LEU A 40 7.61 -10.97 14.51
N ARG A 41 7.39 -11.32 15.78
CA ARG A 41 7.66 -10.43 16.92
C ARG A 41 9.14 -10.10 17.06
N MET A 42 10.03 -11.08 16.91
CA MET A 42 11.47 -10.86 16.93
C MET A 42 11.91 -9.89 15.83
N TRP A 43 11.48 -10.11 14.60
CA TRP A 43 11.86 -9.30 13.45
C TRP A 43 11.28 -7.89 13.52
N THR A 44 10.01 -7.79 13.95
CA THR A 44 9.39 -6.50 14.30
C THR A 44 10.21 -5.78 15.36
N GLY A 45 10.68 -6.50 16.39
CA GLY A 45 11.57 -5.99 17.44
C GLY A 45 12.81 -5.32 16.87
N LEU A 46 13.55 -6.05 16.03
CA LEU A 46 14.77 -5.55 15.39
C LEU A 46 14.52 -4.30 14.55
N PHE A 47 13.52 -4.35 13.65
CA PHE A 47 13.16 -3.20 12.82
C PHE A 47 12.65 -2.02 13.65
N PHE A 48 11.89 -2.29 14.70
CA PHE A 48 11.37 -1.26 15.58
C PHE A 48 12.50 -0.53 16.31
N LEU A 49 13.62 -1.20 16.63
CA LEU A 49 14.81 -0.56 17.22
C LEU A 49 15.52 0.34 16.20
N ILE A 50 15.77 -0.16 14.99
CA ILE A 50 16.55 0.52 13.95
C ILE A 50 15.77 1.68 13.30
N ALA A 51 14.46 1.52 13.07
CA ALA A 51 13.61 2.49 12.37
C ALA A 51 13.14 3.63 13.29
N ALA A 52 14.07 4.28 13.99
CA ALA A 52 13.75 5.29 15.00
C ALA A 52 12.97 6.50 14.45
N GLY A 53 13.24 6.92 13.21
CA GLY A 53 12.51 8.00 12.54
C GLY A 53 11.05 7.63 12.30
N GLN A 54 10.81 6.45 11.71
CA GLN A 54 9.49 5.91 11.41
C GLN A 54 8.70 5.66 12.69
N ARG A 55 9.33 5.08 13.72
CA ARG A 55 8.73 4.89 15.05
C ARG A 55 8.24 6.21 15.65
N ARG A 56 9.06 7.27 15.59
CA ARG A 56 8.66 8.61 16.05
C ARG A 56 7.49 9.18 15.24
N ALA A 57 7.53 9.04 13.92
CA ALA A 57 6.45 9.49 13.04
C ALA A 57 5.12 8.79 13.35
N VAL A 58 5.12 7.45 13.50
CA VAL A 58 3.93 6.69 13.86
C VAL A 58 3.40 7.09 15.24
N ALA A 59 4.27 7.19 16.25
CA ALA A 59 3.87 7.62 17.59
C ALA A 59 3.30 9.04 17.60
N HIS A 60 3.84 9.95 16.78
CA HIS A 60 3.33 11.30 16.61
C HIS A 60 1.94 11.29 15.95
N ASN A 61 1.75 10.53 14.88
CA ASN A 61 0.46 10.38 14.21
C ASN A 61 -0.60 9.82 15.17
N LEU A 62 -0.25 8.82 15.99
CA LEU A 62 -1.17 8.26 16.99
C LEU A 62 -1.56 9.29 18.06
N ARG A 63 -0.65 10.16 18.49
CA ARG A 63 -0.98 11.25 19.42
C ARG A 63 -1.80 12.35 18.77
N ALA A 64 -1.62 12.63 17.48
CA ALA A 64 -2.47 13.55 16.74
C ALA A 64 -3.90 13.01 16.60
N LEU A 65 -4.06 11.71 16.32
CA LEU A 65 -5.35 11.04 16.25
C LEU A 65 -6.02 10.85 17.64
N HIS A 66 -5.20 10.72 18.68
CA HIS A 66 -5.64 10.54 20.06
C HIS A 66 -4.91 11.50 21.01
N PRO A 67 -5.36 12.77 21.10
CA PRO A 67 -4.67 13.80 21.90
C PRO A 67 -4.51 13.45 23.39
N ALA A 68 -5.42 12.64 23.93
CA ALA A 68 -5.38 12.16 25.31
C ALA A 68 -4.26 11.13 25.59
N TRP A 69 -3.59 10.60 24.55
CA TRP A 69 -2.56 9.57 24.74
C TRP A 69 -1.23 10.18 25.22
N GLY A 70 -0.75 9.66 26.35
CA GLY A 70 0.62 9.89 26.82
C GLY A 70 1.68 9.24 25.92
N LYS A 71 2.94 9.63 26.12
CA LYS A 71 4.10 9.16 25.32
C LYS A 71 4.26 7.64 25.34
N THR A 72 4.07 7.00 26.50
CA THR A 72 4.21 5.55 26.67
C THR A 72 3.14 4.78 25.89
N ARG A 73 1.87 5.22 26.00
CA ARG A 73 0.76 4.63 25.24
C ARG A 73 0.97 4.77 23.73
N ALA A 74 1.42 5.94 23.27
CA ALA A 74 1.72 6.17 21.86
C ALA A 74 2.89 5.30 21.36
N TRP A 75 3.91 5.08 22.19
CA TRP A 75 5.03 4.21 21.86
C TRP A 75 4.59 2.74 21.73
N TRP A 76 3.77 2.24 22.66
CA TRP A 76 3.18 0.90 22.57
C TRP A 76 2.22 0.77 21.38
N GLY A 77 1.47 1.83 21.06
CA GLY A 77 0.67 1.90 19.85
C GLY A 77 1.53 1.80 18.59
N ALA A 78 2.66 2.51 18.54
CA ALA A 78 3.60 2.41 17.42
C ALA A 78 4.17 0.99 17.28
N TRP A 79 4.50 0.32 18.39
CA TRP A 79 4.88 -1.08 18.38
C TRP A 79 3.81 -1.97 17.73
N ARG A 80 2.55 -1.81 18.11
CA ARG A 80 1.43 -2.56 17.52
C ARG A 80 1.26 -2.29 16.03
N VAL A 81 1.41 -1.04 15.60
CA VAL A 81 1.37 -0.67 14.17
C VAL A 81 2.50 -1.37 13.40
N PHE A 82 3.72 -1.39 13.93
CA PHE A 82 4.84 -2.11 13.31
C PHE A 82 4.58 -3.61 13.22
N LEU A 83 4.04 -4.21 14.30
CA LEU A 83 3.71 -5.64 14.32
C LEU A 83 2.64 -5.98 13.29
N HIS A 84 1.58 -5.17 13.20
CA HIS A 84 0.51 -5.37 12.21
C HIS A 84 1.02 -5.13 10.79
N PHE A 85 1.87 -4.13 10.56
CA PHE A 85 2.49 -3.92 9.25
C PHE A 85 3.32 -5.13 8.82
N ALA A 86 4.12 -5.69 9.73
CA ALA A 86 4.88 -6.89 9.48
C ALA A 86 3.96 -8.10 9.20
N ALA A 87 2.85 -8.24 9.93
CA ALA A 87 1.85 -9.28 9.69
C ALA A 87 1.23 -9.16 8.29
N THR A 88 0.76 -7.96 7.91
CA THR A 88 0.22 -7.69 6.57
C THR A 88 1.21 -8.08 5.46
N TYR A 89 2.49 -7.77 5.66
CA TYR A 89 3.54 -8.12 4.69
C TYR A 89 3.75 -9.64 4.60
N LEU A 90 3.74 -10.32 5.74
CA LEU A 90 3.83 -11.78 5.81
C LEU A 90 2.63 -12.46 5.11
N ASP A 91 1.41 -11.98 5.35
CA ASP A 91 0.19 -12.49 4.74
C ASP A 91 0.24 -12.35 3.21
N ALA A 92 0.68 -11.18 2.71
CA ALA A 92 0.87 -10.96 1.27
C ALA A 92 1.84 -11.99 0.67
N LEU A 93 2.97 -12.22 1.32
CA LEU A 93 3.96 -13.20 0.85
C LEU A 93 3.44 -14.64 0.90
N ARG A 94 2.66 -15.01 1.93
CA ARG A 94 2.04 -16.33 2.03
C ARG A 94 1.11 -16.59 0.85
N CYS A 95 0.25 -15.63 0.52
CA CYS A 95 -0.63 -15.73 -0.65
C CYS A 95 0.15 -15.75 -1.98
N GLU A 96 1.17 -14.91 -2.12
CA GLU A 96 1.95 -14.82 -3.36
C GLU A 96 2.79 -16.08 -3.63
N THR A 97 3.31 -16.71 -2.57
CA THR A 97 4.04 -17.99 -2.63
C THR A 97 3.12 -19.22 -2.68
N GLY A 98 1.80 -19.04 -2.56
CA GLY A 98 0.81 -20.12 -2.53
C GLY A 98 0.90 -21.01 -1.28
N THR A 99 1.51 -20.50 -0.21
CA THR A 99 1.65 -21.22 1.07
C THR A 99 0.64 -20.77 2.13
N GLY A 100 -0.27 -19.86 1.76
CA GLY A 100 -1.43 -19.46 2.53
C GLY A 100 -2.53 -18.94 1.61
N ASP A 101 -3.73 -18.80 2.17
CA ASP A 101 -4.92 -18.26 1.49
C ASP A 101 -5.61 -17.25 2.42
N VAL A 102 -6.52 -16.45 1.86
CA VAL A 102 -7.24 -15.41 2.58
C VAL A 102 -8.73 -15.51 2.31
N ASP A 103 -9.47 -15.76 3.39
CA ASP A 103 -10.91 -15.52 3.43
C ASP A 103 -11.16 -14.01 3.56
N TRP A 104 -12.15 -13.52 2.80
CA TRP A 104 -12.46 -12.09 2.79
C TRP A 104 -13.96 -11.86 2.55
N GLU A 105 -14.43 -10.74 3.05
CA GLU A 105 -15.79 -10.26 2.88
C GLU A 105 -15.79 -8.77 2.53
N ILE A 106 -16.89 -8.28 1.96
CA ILE A 106 -17.09 -6.87 1.63
C ILE A 106 -18.18 -6.31 2.53
N GLU A 107 -17.80 -5.44 3.47
CA GLU A 107 -18.76 -4.56 4.12
C GLU A 107 -19.29 -3.54 3.09
N GLY A 108 -20.62 -3.44 2.94
CA GLY A 108 -21.24 -2.64 1.87
C GLY A 108 -21.38 -3.36 0.53
N LEU A 109 -21.46 -4.70 0.54
CA LEU A 109 -21.56 -5.54 -0.68
C LEU A 109 -22.64 -5.07 -1.67
N ALA A 110 -23.81 -4.63 -1.20
CA ALA A 110 -24.87 -4.16 -2.09
C ALA A 110 -24.46 -2.94 -2.93
N THR A 111 -23.75 -1.98 -2.34
CA THR A 111 -23.19 -0.82 -3.05
C THR A 111 -22.10 -1.25 -4.03
N PHE A 112 -21.27 -2.21 -3.62
CA PHE A 112 -20.26 -2.78 -4.49
C PHE A 112 -20.90 -3.46 -5.72
N GLU A 113 -21.92 -4.28 -5.52
CA GLU A 113 -22.61 -5.02 -6.59
C GLU A 113 -23.35 -4.09 -7.55
N ASP A 114 -24.01 -3.04 -7.02
CA ASP A 114 -24.58 -1.97 -7.84
C ASP A 114 -23.51 -1.32 -8.72
N LEU A 115 -22.38 -0.91 -8.15
CA LEU A 115 -21.25 -0.37 -8.92
C LEU A 115 -20.67 -1.37 -9.92
N ALA A 116 -20.65 -2.66 -9.60
CA ALA A 116 -20.18 -3.71 -10.50
C ALA A 116 -21.13 -3.97 -11.67
N SER A 117 -22.44 -3.76 -11.49
CA SER A 117 -23.46 -3.94 -12.53
C SER A 117 -23.48 -2.81 -13.57
N ARG A 118 -22.91 -1.65 -13.20
CA ARG A 118 -22.80 -0.45 -14.04
C ARG A 118 -21.70 -0.59 -15.10
N LYS A 119 -21.87 0.12 -16.22
CA LYS A 119 -20.85 0.16 -17.29
C LYS A 119 -19.84 1.27 -17.09
N GLU A 120 -20.21 2.30 -16.34
CA GLU A 120 -19.38 3.45 -16.03
C GLU A 120 -18.20 3.05 -15.14
N GLY A 121 -17.04 3.67 -15.37
CA GLY A 121 -15.88 3.48 -14.51
C GLY A 121 -16.14 4.06 -13.12
N CYS A 122 -15.46 3.51 -12.12
CA CYS A 122 -15.52 4.00 -10.75
C CYS A 122 -14.13 4.15 -10.16
N ILE A 123 -14.02 5.00 -9.15
CA ILE A 123 -12.81 5.18 -8.38
C ILE A 123 -12.97 4.39 -7.08
N LEU A 124 -11.96 3.60 -6.74
CA LEU A 124 -11.82 3.00 -5.42
C LEU A 124 -10.80 3.83 -4.64
N LEU A 125 -11.31 4.68 -3.75
CA LEU A 125 -10.45 5.44 -2.86
C LEU A 125 -9.95 4.54 -1.74
N THR A 126 -8.64 4.34 -1.69
CA THR A 126 -7.99 3.49 -0.69
C THR A 126 -7.10 4.33 0.24
N ALA A 127 -6.72 3.74 1.36
CA ALA A 127 -5.66 4.27 2.23
C ALA A 127 -4.56 3.23 2.38
N HIS A 128 -3.39 3.63 2.86
CA HIS A 128 -2.29 2.71 3.20
C HIS A 128 -2.63 1.93 4.48
N MET A 129 -3.62 1.04 4.39
CA MET A 129 -4.15 0.25 5.49
C MET A 129 -4.44 -1.17 5.00
N GLY A 130 -4.13 -2.15 5.85
CA GLY A 130 -4.33 -3.56 5.52
C GLY A 130 -3.53 -3.99 4.28
N ASN A 131 -3.99 -5.06 3.63
CA ASN A 131 -3.30 -5.67 2.50
C ASN A 131 -3.92 -5.23 1.16
N TYR A 132 -3.78 -3.95 0.80
CA TYR A 132 -4.35 -3.41 -0.43
C TYR A 132 -3.78 -4.08 -1.70
N ASP A 133 -2.53 -4.57 -1.64
CA ASP A 133 -1.91 -5.30 -2.74
C ASP A 133 -2.57 -6.67 -2.96
N LEU A 134 -3.02 -7.34 -1.90
CA LEU A 134 -3.82 -8.56 -1.97
C LEU A 134 -5.27 -8.27 -2.39
N ALA A 135 -5.86 -7.19 -1.86
CA ALA A 135 -7.26 -6.84 -2.14
C ALA A 135 -7.52 -6.47 -3.60
N ALA A 136 -6.59 -5.77 -4.26
CA ALA A 136 -6.85 -5.22 -5.59
C ALA A 136 -7.14 -6.29 -6.67
N PRO A 137 -6.41 -7.40 -6.79
CA PRO A 137 -6.80 -8.49 -7.69
C PRO A 137 -8.10 -9.21 -7.31
N MET A 138 -8.41 -9.34 -6.01
CA MET A 138 -9.67 -9.96 -5.57
C MET A 138 -10.86 -9.09 -5.97
N PHE A 139 -10.73 -7.77 -5.80
CA PHE A 139 -11.73 -6.80 -6.21
C PHE A 139 -11.88 -6.79 -7.74
N SER A 140 -10.79 -6.83 -8.50
CA SER A 140 -10.87 -6.86 -9.97
C SER A 140 -11.59 -8.11 -10.50
N ALA A 141 -11.38 -9.26 -9.85
CA ALA A 141 -12.12 -10.48 -10.14
C ALA A 141 -13.61 -10.33 -9.79
N ARG A 142 -13.94 -9.79 -8.60
CA ARG A 142 -15.33 -9.63 -8.15
C ARG A 142 -16.12 -8.61 -8.96
N PHE A 143 -15.46 -7.55 -9.43
CA PHE A 143 -16.04 -6.57 -10.34
C PHE A 143 -16.23 -7.09 -11.76
N GLY A 144 -15.45 -8.10 -12.18
CA GLY A 144 -15.46 -8.60 -13.55
C GLY A 144 -14.93 -7.60 -14.59
N ARG A 145 -14.22 -6.55 -14.16
CA ARG A 145 -13.71 -5.47 -15.01
C ARG A 145 -12.26 -5.15 -14.69
N VAL A 146 -11.56 -4.51 -15.62
CA VAL A 146 -10.17 -4.10 -15.41
C VAL A 146 -10.08 -3.09 -14.28
N LEU A 147 -9.25 -3.39 -13.28
CA LEU A 147 -8.88 -2.52 -12.18
C LEU A 147 -7.44 -2.08 -12.36
N TYR A 148 -7.25 -0.77 -12.46
CA TYR A 148 -5.96 -0.10 -12.49
C TYR A 148 -5.59 0.37 -11.08
N ALA A 149 -4.60 -0.27 -10.47
CA ALA A 149 -4.04 0.19 -9.20
C ALA A 149 -2.91 1.19 -9.44
N VAL A 150 -3.10 2.42 -8.95
CA VAL A 150 -2.13 3.49 -9.07
C VAL A 150 -1.02 3.30 -8.04
N ARG A 151 0.24 3.31 -8.50
CA ARG A 151 1.41 3.19 -7.62
C ARG A 151 2.45 4.26 -7.88
N ALA A 152 3.18 4.64 -6.85
CA ALA A 152 4.41 5.38 -7.02
C ALA A 152 5.56 4.42 -7.35
N PRO A 153 6.57 4.85 -8.13
CA PRO A 153 7.82 4.11 -8.27
C PRO A 153 8.51 3.91 -6.92
N GLU A 154 9.20 2.79 -6.76
CA GLU A 154 10.05 2.52 -5.60
C GLU A 154 11.24 3.49 -5.56
N ARG A 155 11.71 3.80 -4.35
CA ARG A 155 12.84 4.74 -4.16
C ARG A 155 14.17 4.16 -4.64
N GLU A 156 14.34 2.85 -4.45
CA GLU A 156 15.57 2.13 -4.77
C GLU A 156 15.38 1.35 -6.08
N PRO A 157 16.24 1.51 -7.09
CA PRO A 157 16.10 0.83 -8.39
C PRO A 157 16.08 -0.70 -8.30
N GLU A 158 16.83 -1.27 -7.36
CA GLU A 158 16.84 -2.73 -7.16
C GLU A 158 15.51 -3.24 -6.57
N MET A 159 14.87 -2.45 -5.71
CA MET A 159 13.52 -2.75 -5.23
C MET A 159 12.47 -2.58 -6.32
N GLN A 160 12.63 -1.56 -7.18
CA GLN A 160 11.75 -1.36 -8.33
C GLN A 160 11.73 -2.60 -9.24
N LYS A 161 12.90 -3.16 -9.57
CA LYS A 161 13.00 -4.39 -10.40
C LYS A 161 12.28 -5.58 -9.77
N ILE A 162 12.50 -5.83 -8.48
CA ILE A 162 11.83 -6.92 -7.75
C ILE A 162 10.32 -6.72 -7.79
N ARG A 163 9.87 -5.48 -7.51
CA ARG A 163 8.44 -5.14 -7.51
C ARG A 163 7.82 -5.29 -8.90
N GLU A 164 8.49 -4.86 -9.96
CA GLU A 164 8.02 -5.03 -11.34
C GLU A 164 7.88 -6.51 -11.72
N GLU A 165 8.83 -7.36 -11.33
CA GLU A 165 8.75 -8.80 -11.57
C GLU A 165 7.57 -9.45 -10.82
N GLU A 166 7.37 -9.10 -9.54
CA GLU A 166 6.24 -9.53 -8.73
C GLU A 166 4.90 -9.12 -9.36
N LEU A 167 4.80 -7.86 -9.77
CA LEU A 167 3.59 -7.30 -10.37
C LEU A 167 3.29 -7.92 -11.74
N ARG A 168 4.30 -8.14 -12.59
CA ARG A 168 4.10 -8.82 -13.87
C ARG A 168 3.54 -10.23 -13.69
N ARG A 169 4.02 -10.98 -12.68
CA ARG A 169 3.45 -12.29 -12.34
C ARG A 169 2.01 -12.18 -11.87
N LYS A 170 1.69 -11.14 -11.10
CA LYS A 170 0.34 -10.87 -10.59
C LYS A 170 -0.64 -10.51 -11.72
N GLU A 171 -0.25 -9.62 -12.64
CA GLU A 171 -1.05 -9.28 -13.82
C GLU A 171 -1.28 -10.49 -14.73
N ALA A 172 -0.30 -11.38 -14.87
CA ALA A 172 -0.44 -12.62 -15.62
C ALA A 172 -1.43 -13.61 -14.98
N LYS A 173 -1.48 -13.67 -13.64
CA LYS A 173 -2.44 -14.51 -12.89
C LYS A 173 -3.84 -13.90 -12.85
N HIS A 174 -3.95 -12.58 -12.90
CA HIS A 174 -5.21 -11.86 -12.72
C HIS A 174 -5.51 -11.00 -13.96
N PRO A 175 -6.30 -11.50 -14.93
CA PRO A 175 -6.47 -10.87 -16.23
C PRO A 175 -7.08 -9.46 -16.14
N ASN A 176 -7.84 -9.18 -15.08
CA ASN A 176 -8.50 -7.91 -14.82
C ASN A 176 -7.67 -6.97 -13.92
N PHE A 177 -6.45 -7.31 -13.54
CA PHE A 177 -5.63 -6.46 -12.69
C PHE A 177 -4.48 -5.82 -13.48
N ARG A 178 -4.35 -4.49 -13.40
CA ARG A 178 -3.30 -3.73 -14.08
C ARG A 178 -2.73 -2.65 -13.18
N ILE A 179 -1.47 -2.28 -13.41
CA ILE A 179 -0.79 -1.22 -12.66
C ILE A 179 -0.57 0.00 -13.54
N LEU A 180 -0.77 1.18 -12.94
CA LEU A 180 -0.34 2.45 -13.52
C LEU A 180 0.60 3.14 -12.54
N TYR A 181 1.77 3.52 -13.03
CA TYR A 181 2.73 4.27 -12.25
C TYR A 181 2.44 5.77 -12.32
N ASN A 182 2.55 6.45 -11.18
CA ASN A 182 2.59 7.89 -11.11
C ASN A 182 3.98 8.39 -11.47
N THR A 183 4.22 8.56 -12.77
CA THR A 183 5.46 9.13 -13.31
C THR A 183 5.40 10.67 -13.31
N PRO A 184 6.56 11.36 -13.22
CA PRO A 184 6.59 12.83 -13.18
C PRO A 184 6.17 13.54 -14.47
N ASP A 185 5.78 12.83 -15.53
CA ASP A 185 5.38 13.40 -16.82
C ASP A 185 4.04 14.16 -16.77
N GLY A 186 3.30 14.07 -15.66
CA GLY A 186 2.03 14.75 -15.45
C GLY A 186 0.86 14.16 -16.22
N MET A 187 1.05 13.05 -16.96
CA MET A 187 0.04 12.48 -17.84
C MET A 187 -0.91 11.51 -17.14
N LEU A 188 -0.59 11.11 -15.90
CA LEU A 188 -1.39 10.15 -15.15
C LEU A 188 -2.88 10.56 -15.07
N GLY A 189 -3.19 11.83 -14.79
CA GLY A 189 -4.58 12.28 -14.67
C GLY A 189 -5.39 12.07 -15.96
N VAL A 190 -4.77 12.31 -17.13
CA VAL A 190 -5.39 12.11 -18.45
C VAL A 190 -5.61 10.62 -18.71
N GLU A 191 -4.59 9.80 -18.42
CA GLU A 191 -4.67 8.35 -18.59
C GLU A 191 -5.75 7.74 -17.69
N LEU A 192 -5.81 8.13 -16.42
CA LEU A 192 -6.84 7.67 -15.48
C LEU A 192 -8.25 8.09 -15.91
N SER A 193 -8.41 9.32 -16.41
CA SER A 193 -9.68 9.80 -16.96
C SER A 193 -10.15 8.93 -18.13
N ARG A 194 -9.24 8.61 -19.06
CA ARG A 194 -9.54 7.71 -20.19
C ARG A 194 -9.94 6.31 -19.71
N ARG A 195 -9.24 5.75 -18.73
CA ARG A 195 -9.59 4.43 -18.17
C ARG A 195 -10.96 4.41 -17.52
N LEU A 196 -11.32 5.47 -16.79
CA LEU A 196 -12.66 5.60 -16.22
C LEU A 196 -13.74 5.68 -17.31
N GLN A 197 -13.49 6.41 -18.40
CA GLN A 197 -14.40 6.47 -19.56
C GLN A 197 -14.55 5.12 -20.27
N GLU A 198 -13.51 4.29 -20.27
CA GLU A 198 -13.54 2.90 -20.78
C GLU A 198 -14.31 1.92 -19.87
N GLY A 199 -14.88 2.41 -18.76
CA GLY A 199 -15.60 1.57 -17.81
C GLY A 199 -14.69 0.82 -16.82
N ALA A 200 -13.40 1.17 -16.78
CA ALA A 200 -12.45 0.55 -15.86
C ALA A 200 -12.54 1.13 -14.45
N ILE A 201 -11.95 0.42 -13.51
CA ILE A 201 -11.91 0.79 -12.11
C ILE A 201 -10.53 1.36 -11.81
N VAL A 202 -10.47 2.49 -11.12
CA VAL A 202 -9.21 3.11 -10.72
C VAL A 202 -9.07 3.03 -9.20
N ALA A 203 -8.16 2.20 -8.70
CA ALA A 203 -7.82 2.16 -7.29
C ALA A 203 -6.66 3.11 -7.00
N VAL A 204 -6.91 4.12 -6.16
CA VAL A 204 -5.93 5.18 -5.87
C VAL A 204 -5.86 5.45 -4.37
N GLN A 205 -4.65 5.70 -3.86
CA GLN A 205 -4.44 6.02 -2.44
C GLN A 205 -4.73 7.50 -2.18
N GLY A 206 -5.65 7.75 -1.25
CA GLY A 206 -6.19 9.07 -0.91
C GLY A 206 -5.66 9.68 0.39
N ASP A 207 -4.68 9.06 1.03
CA ASP A 207 -4.32 9.33 2.43
C ASP A 207 -2.93 9.97 2.62
N ARG A 208 -2.11 10.04 1.57
CA ARG A 208 -0.74 10.55 1.68
C ARG A 208 -0.32 11.39 0.48
N VAL A 209 0.26 12.55 0.75
CA VAL A 209 0.94 13.37 -0.27
C VAL A 209 2.40 12.93 -0.37
N MET A 210 2.80 12.51 -1.56
CA MET A 210 4.14 12.05 -1.89
C MET A 210 4.56 12.69 -3.22
N PHE A 211 5.86 12.94 -3.39
CA PHE A 211 6.42 13.53 -4.62
C PHE A 211 5.70 14.84 -4.99
N ASP A 212 5.40 15.02 -6.28
CA ASP A 212 4.78 16.23 -6.84
C ASP A 212 3.24 16.20 -6.80
N VAL A 213 2.64 15.32 -5.98
CA VAL A 213 1.18 15.23 -5.87
C VAL A 213 0.63 16.50 -5.22
N SER A 214 -0.33 17.14 -5.90
CA SER A 214 -0.96 18.38 -5.41
C SER A 214 -1.69 18.16 -4.08
N PRO A 215 -1.32 18.90 -3.00
CA PRO A 215 -1.94 18.75 -1.69
C PRO A 215 -3.20 19.61 -1.53
N MET A 216 -4.14 19.14 -0.70
CA MET A 216 -5.17 19.95 -0.03
C MET A 216 -5.01 19.82 1.49
N ASP A 217 -5.15 20.93 2.19
CA ASP A 217 -5.29 20.92 3.64
C ASP A 217 -6.78 20.82 3.98
N CYS A 218 -7.15 19.78 4.73
CA CYS A 218 -8.53 19.48 5.11
C CYS A 218 -8.60 19.31 6.64
N GLU A 219 -9.61 19.92 7.27
CA GLU A 219 -9.93 19.62 8.66
C GLU A 219 -10.83 18.38 8.71
N VAL A 220 -10.27 17.26 9.16
CA VAL A 220 -10.98 15.98 9.16
C VAL A 220 -11.80 15.77 10.44
N ARG A 221 -11.44 16.48 11.51
CA ARG A 221 -12.13 16.55 12.81
C ARG A 221 -11.77 17.88 13.46
N PRO A 222 -12.57 18.41 14.39
CA PRO A 222 -12.24 19.63 15.11
C PRO A 222 -10.82 19.61 15.67
N GLY A 223 -9.98 20.54 15.21
CA GLY A 223 -8.58 20.67 15.63
C GLY A 223 -7.59 19.69 15.00
N LEU A 224 -8.03 18.79 14.11
CA LEU A 224 -7.17 17.86 13.37
C LEU A 224 -7.20 18.19 11.87
N ARG A 225 -6.11 18.82 11.42
CA ARG A 225 -5.88 19.14 10.00
C ARG A 225 -4.95 18.10 9.39
N MET A 226 -5.31 17.61 8.21
CA MET A 226 -4.52 16.68 7.42
C MET A 226 -4.22 17.27 6.05
N ARG A 227 -3.04 16.93 5.53
CA ARG A 227 -2.64 17.24 4.16
C ARG A 227 -2.87 16.00 3.30
N LEU A 228 -3.88 16.06 2.43
CA LEU A 228 -4.35 14.94 1.61
C LEU A 228 -4.12 15.21 0.11
N PRO A 229 -3.96 14.17 -0.72
CA PRO A 229 -3.85 14.32 -2.17
C PRO A 229 -5.18 14.81 -2.79
N LYS A 230 -5.11 15.87 -3.59
CA LYS A 230 -6.28 16.39 -4.35
C LYS A 230 -6.69 15.51 -5.52
N GLY A 231 -5.73 14.79 -6.10
CA GLY A 231 -5.87 14.08 -7.37
C GLY A 231 -7.11 13.20 -7.47
N PRO A 232 -7.35 12.25 -6.54
CA PRO A 232 -8.50 11.36 -6.60
C PRO A 232 -9.86 12.08 -6.64
N LEU A 233 -10.04 13.09 -5.78
CA LEU A 233 -11.31 13.84 -5.71
C LEU A 233 -11.52 14.74 -6.92
N PHE A 234 -10.44 15.34 -7.43
CA PHE A 234 -10.51 16.15 -8.65
C PHE A 234 -10.81 15.28 -9.88
N LEU A 235 -10.22 14.09 -9.95
CA LEU A 235 -10.51 13.10 -10.99
C LEU A 235 -11.97 12.66 -10.96
N ALA A 236 -12.51 12.33 -9.78
CA ALA A 236 -13.93 12.01 -9.60
C ALA A 236 -14.83 13.15 -10.09
N ARG A 237 -14.51 14.40 -9.70
CA ARG A 237 -15.28 15.58 -10.08
C ARG A 237 -15.24 15.86 -11.58
N ALA A 238 -14.07 15.69 -12.21
CA ALA A 238 -13.85 15.95 -13.63
C ALA A 238 -14.49 14.88 -14.53
N THR A 239 -14.51 13.63 -14.10
CA THR A 239 -15.04 12.49 -14.87
C THR A 239 -16.51 12.20 -14.57
N GLY A 240 -17.03 12.65 -13.42
CA GLY A 240 -18.32 12.24 -12.91
C GLY A 240 -18.35 10.80 -12.39
N ALA A 241 -17.19 10.14 -12.28
CA ALA A 241 -17.11 8.78 -11.78
C ALA A 241 -17.49 8.73 -10.28
N PRO A 242 -18.30 7.74 -9.86
CA PRO A 242 -18.52 7.48 -8.45
C PRO A 242 -17.20 7.08 -7.77
N CYS A 243 -17.02 7.52 -6.52
CA CYS A 243 -15.81 7.37 -5.72
C CYS A 243 -16.20 6.97 -4.30
#